data_AF-A0A259ENH4-F1
#
_entry.id   AF-A0A259ENH4-F1
#
_cell.length_a   1.000
_cell.length_b   1.000
_cell.length_c   1.000
_cell.angle_alpha   90.00
_cell.angle_beta   90.00
_cell.angle_gamma   90.00
#
_symmetry.space_group_name_H-M   'P 1'
#
loop_
_entity.id
_entity.type
_entity.pdbx_description
1 polymer ?
#
loop_
_entity_poly.entity_id
_entity_poly.type
_entity_poly.pdbx_seq_one_letter_code
_entity_poly.pdbx_strand_id
1 'polypeptide(L)'
;MLEAADQVLVNDLTGAPSLRQRRALAKIITLLESTRMDHRKRADDVLNTLLPKTGKSFRLGISGVPGVGKSTLIETLGLYLIEKGHRVAVLAIDPSSSLSGGSILGDKTRMEKLSVLDNAFIRPSPSSCTLGGVAEKTREAMLVAEAAGFDVVIVETVGVGQSEIAVAGMTDMFLLLQLPNAGDDLQAIKKGVMEIADLIVINKVDIDPDAA
;
A
#
# COMPACT_ATOMS: atom_id res chain seq x y z
N MET A 1 3.94 23.10 -17.56
CA MET A 1 5.21 23.51 -16.90
C MET A 1 4.90 23.59 -15.41
N LEU A 2 5.67 22.91 -14.57
CA LEU A 2 5.39 22.83 -13.14
C LEU A 2 5.49 24.20 -12.47
N GLU A 3 4.67 24.43 -11.45
CA GLU A 3 4.87 25.54 -10.52
C GLU A 3 6.19 25.37 -9.77
N ALA A 4 6.83 26.48 -9.37
CA ALA A 4 8.13 26.44 -8.70
C ALA A 4 8.12 25.57 -7.43
N ALA A 5 7.03 25.63 -6.65
CA ALA A 5 6.87 24.81 -5.44
C ALA A 5 6.78 23.31 -5.76
N ASP A 6 6.10 22.94 -6.85
CA ASP A 6 5.93 21.55 -7.27
C ASP A 6 7.22 21.00 -7.89
N GLN A 7 7.98 21.83 -8.61
CA GLN A 7 9.32 21.46 -9.09
C GLN A 7 10.27 21.13 -7.94
N VAL A 8 10.22 21.88 -6.83
CA VAL A 8 11.00 21.58 -5.63
C VAL A 8 10.59 20.23 -5.04
N LEU A 9 9.29 19.93 -4.95
CA LEU A 9 8.82 18.63 -4.48
C LEU A 9 9.31 17.47 -5.35
N VAL A 10 9.27 17.61 -6.68
CA VAL A 10 9.77 16.60 -7.62
C VAL A 10 11.28 16.40 -7.48
N ASN A 11 12.04 17.49 -7.32
CA ASN A 11 13.48 17.40 -7.14
C ASN A 11 13.85 16.71 -5.82
N ASP A 12 13.17 17.09 -4.73
CA ASP A 12 13.36 16.47 -3.41
C ASP A 12 12.95 15.00 -3.41
N LEU A 13 11.86 14.64 -4.10
CA LEU A 13 11.40 13.26 -4.23
C LEU A 13 12.43 12.40 -4.97
N THR A 14 13.01 12.92 -6.03
CA THR A 14 13.89 12.14 -6.91
C THR A 14 15.37 12.22 -6.56
N GLY A 15 15.69 12.88 -5.45
CA GLY A 15 17.03 12.92 -4.87
C GLY A 15 17.40 11.64 -4.10
N ALA A 16 18.47 11.73 -3.31
CA ALA A 16 18.91 10.61 -2.46
C ALA A 16 17.94 10.37 -1.28
N PRO A 17 17.86 9.12 -0.78
CA PRO A 17 17.07 8.78 0.41
C PRO A 17 17.41 9.72 1.58
N SER A 18 16.39 10.40 2.08
CA SER A 18 16.53 11.40 3.14
C SER A 18 15.17 11.74 3.76
N LEU A 19 15.18 12.39 4.93
CA LEU A 19 13.97 12.97 5.51
C LEU A 19 13.29 13.98 4.57
N ARG A 20 14.07 14.65 3.70
CA ARG A 20 13.54 15.59 2.71
C ARG A 20 12.74 14.85 1.64
N GLN A 21 13.30 13.77 1.09
CA GLN A 21 12.61 12.90 0.15
C GLN A 21 11.33 12.32 0.77
N ARG A 22 11.39 11.83 2.02
CA ARG A 22 10.22 11.26 2.72
C ARG A 22 9.11 12.29 2.93
N ARG A 23 9.45 13.55 3.22
CA ARG A 23 8.49 14.66 3.30
C ARG A 23 7.90 15.02 1.94
N ALA A 24 8.71 15.03 0.88
CA ALA A 24 8.23 15.28 -0.48
C ALA A 24 7.24 14.20 -0.93
N LEU A 25 7.56 12.92 -0.70
CA LEU A 25 6.69 11.77 -0.95
C LEU A 25 5.33 11.95 -0.27
N ALA A 26 5.30 12.23 1.03
CA ALA A 26 4.06 12.43 1.77
C ALA A 26 3.23 13.61 1.26
N LYS A 27 3.89 14.74 0.91
CA LYS A 27 3.22 15.94 0.39
C LYS A 27 2.64 15.72 -1.00
N ILE A 28 3.36 15.03 -1.89
CA ILE A 28 2.88 14.72 -3.24
C ILE A 28 1.67 13.79 -3.15
N ILE A 29 1.73 12.76 -2.30
CA ILE A 29 0.57 11.88 -2.08
C ILE A 29 -0.63 12.67 -1.54
N THR A 30 -0.41 13.59 -0.59
CA THR A 30 -1.49 14.45 -0.07
C THR A 30 -2.07 15.37 -1.16
N LEU A 31 -1.24 15.86 -2.09
CA LEU A 31 -1.68 16.66 -3.23
C LEU A 31 -2.56 15.82 -4.18
N LEU A 32 -2.16 14.57 -4.46
CA LEU A 32 -2.90 13.61 -5.29
C LEU A 32 -4.26 13.23 -4.69
N GLU A 33 -4.32 13.07 -3.37
CA GLU A 33 -5.55 12.75 -2.62
C GLU A 33 -6.52 13.93 -2.51
N SER A 34 -6.08 15.16 -2.78
CA SER A 34 -6.90 16.35 -2.60
C SER A 34 -8.04 16.44 -3.61
N THR A 35 -9.24 16.75 -3.12
CA THR A 35 -10.43 16.91 -3.97
C THR A 35 -10.55 18.31 -4.60
N ARG A 36 -9.77 19.29 -4.15
CA ARG A 36 -9.79 20.68 -4.65
C ARG A 36 -9.33 20.78 -6.12
N MET A 37 -10.04 21.59 -6.91
CA MET A 37 -9.79 21.72 -8.36
C MET A 37 -8.40 22.26 -8.71
N ASP A 38 -7.89 23.24 -7.95
CA ASP A 38 -6.56 23.80 -8.13
C ASP A 38 -5.46 22.76 -7.85
N HIS A 39 -5.67 21.92 -6.83
CA HIS A 39 -4.74 20.84 -6.49
C HIS A 39 -4.72 19.73 -7.54
N ARG A 40 -5.88 19.34 -8.12
CA ARG A 40 -5.94 18.27 -9.13
C ARG A 40 -5.04 18.55 -10.33
N LYS A 41 -5.12 19.76 -10.90
CA LYS A 41 -4.28 20.15 -12.03
C LYS A 41 -2.79 20.05 -11.70
N ARG A 42 -2.39 20.55 -10.53
CA ARG A 42 -1.01 20.47 -10.05
C ARG A 42 -0.57 19.02 -9.83
N ALA A 43 -1.46 18.19 -9.27
CA ALA A 43 -1.21 16.77 -9.04
C ALA A 43 -0.98 16.02 -10.36
N ASP A 44 -1.78 16.29 -11.39
CA ASP A 44 -1.62 15.71 -12.72
C ASP A 44 -0.27 16.10 -13.36
N ASP A 45 0.10 17.38 -13.29
CA ASP A 45 1.39 17.87 -13.80
C ASP A 45 2.57 17.22 -13.07
N VAL A 46 2.49 17.10 -11.74
CA VAL A 46 3.51 16.42 -10.92
C VAL A 46 3.59 14.94 -11.30
N LEU A 47 2.47 14.23 -11.34
CA LEU A 47 2.43 12.82 -11.65
C LEU A 47 3.02 12.54 -13.03
N ASN A 48 2.60 13.30 -14.06
CA ASN A 48 3.14 13.20 -15.42
C ASN A 48 4.65 13.39 -15.49
N THR A 49 5.20 14.28 -14.65
CA THR A 49 6.64 14.50 -14.55
C THR A 49 7.36 13.31 -13.91
N LEU A 50 6.69 12.59 -13.01
CA LEU A 50 7.25 11.42 -12.32
C LEU A 50 7.16 10.13 -13.15
N LEU A 51 6.18 9.99 -14.05
CA LEU A 51 5.94 8.77 -14.84
C LEU A 51 7.20 8.15 -15.49
N PRO A 52 8.15 8.90 -16.06
CA PRO A 52 9.36 8.29 -16.64
C PRO A 52 10.28 7.58 -15.62
N LYS A 53 10.07 7.80 -14.33
CA LYS A 53 10.85 7.21 -13.22
C LYS A 53 10.12 6.07 -12.51
N THR A 54 8.93 5.67 -12.97
CA THR A 54 8.11 4.64 -12.33
C THR A 54 8.27 3.26 -13.01
N GLY A 55 7.60 2.24 -12.48
CA GLY A 55 7.56 0.88 -13.03
C GLY A 55 8.77 0.01 -12.73
N LYS A 56 9.69 0.46 -11.85
CA LYS A 56 10.91 -0.26 -11.47
C LYS A 56 10.83 -0.86 -10.07
N SER A 57 9.65 -1.37 -9.70
CA SER A 57 9.42 -2.02 -8.41
C SER A 57 8.63 -3.31 -8.60
N PHE A 58 8.79 -4.24 -7.66
CA PHE A 58 7.86 -5.35 -7.50
C PHE A 58 6.65 -4.92 -6.65
N ARG A 59 5.45 -5.11 -7.17
CA ARG A 59 4.19 -4.74 -6.52
C ARG A 59 3.50 -5.97 -5.95
N LEU A 60 3.37 -6.03 -4.63
CA LEU A 60 2.77 -7.16 -3.92
C LEU A 60 1.45 -6.75 -3.28
N GLY A 61 0.34 -7.32 -3.75
CA GLY A 61 -0.96 -7.21 -3.09
C GLY A 61 -1.07 -8.24 -1.97
N ILE A 62 -1.55 -7.82 -0.80
CA ILE A 62 -1.78 -8.74 0.32
C ILE A 62 -3.18 -8.55 0.88
N SER A 63 -3.93 -9.65 0.93
CA SER A 63 -5.26 -9.71 1.53
C SER A 63 -5.38 -10.88 2.51
N GLY A 64 -6.48 -10.90 3.24
CA GLY A 64 -6.78 -11.93 4.23
C GLY A 64 -7.78 -11.42 5.27
N VAL A 65 -8.46 -12.35 5.92
CA VAL A 65 -9.49 -12.02 6.90
C VAL A 65 -8.92 -11.24 8.10
N PRO A 66 -9.72 -10.39 8.76
CA PRO A 66 -9.30 -9.72 9.99
C PRO A 66 -8.75 -10.72 11.01
N GLY A 67 -7.61 -10.41 11.63
CA GLY A 67 -6.97 -11.28 12.63
C GLY A 67 -6.08 -12.40 12.07
N VAL A 68 -5.99 -12.58 10.75
CA VAL A 68 -5.10 -13.59 10.11
C VAL A 68 -3.61 -13.36 10.38
N GLY A 69 -3.21 -12.17 10.83
CA GLY A 69 -1.80 -11.82 11.10
C GLY A 69 -1.12 -11.06 9.96
N LYS A 70 -1.91 -10.45 9.06
CA LYS A 70 -1.41 -9.70 7.89
C LYS A 70 -0.42 -8.58 8.22
N SER A 71 -0.73 -7.69 9.15
CA SER A 71 0.19 -6.60 9.52
C SER A 71 1.50 -7.13 10.13
N THR A 72 1.44 -8.23 10.90
CA THR A 72 2.63 -8.90 11.45
C THR A 72 3.49 -9.52 10.34
N LEU A 73 2.86 -10.15 9.34
CA LEU A 73 3.58 -10.66 8.16
C LEU A 73 4.22 -9.53 7.38
N ILE A 74 3.48 -8.45 7.09
CA ILE A 74 3.99 -7.29 6.35
C ILE A 74 5.17 -6.64 7.08
N GLU A 75 5.08 -6.47 8.39
CA GLU A 75 6.21 -5.96 9.18
C GLU A 75 7.43 -6.88 9.06
N THR A 76 7.24 -8.18 9.28
CA THR A 76 8.35 -9.16 9.25
C THR A 76 8.98 -9.26 7.86
N LEU A 77 8.16 -9.33 6.81
CA LEU A 77 8.61 -9.35 5.42
C LEU A 77 9.32 -8.04 5.05
N GLY A 78 8.78 -6.90 5.44
CA GLY A 78 9.38 -5.59 5.19
C GLY A 78 10.75 -5.44 5.84
N LEU A 79 10.89 -5.86 7.10
CA LEU A 79 12.17 -5.88 7.81
C LEU A 79 13.19 -6.78 7.09
N TYR A 80 12.78 -8.00 6.74
CA TYR A 80 13.63 -8.94 6.00
C TYR A 80 14.09 -8.37 4.65
N LEU A 81 13.20 -7.76 3.88
CA LEU A 81 13.53 -7.14 2.59
C LEU A 81 14.52 -5.99 2.76
N ILE A 82 14.37 -5.16 3.80
CA ILE A 82 15.30 -4.07 4.10
C ILE A 82 16.68 -4.63 4.48
N GLU A 83 16.75 -5.72 5.24
CA GLU A 83 18.02 -6.41 5.53
C GLU A 83 18.70 -6.94 4.27
N LYS A 84 17.93 -7.25 3.22
CA LYS A 84 18.45 -7.63 1.89
C LYS A 84 18.82 -6.44 1.00
N GLY A 85 18.66 -5.20 1.49
CA GLY A 85 19.02 -3.98 0.78
C GLY A 85 17.89 -3.34 -0.03
N HIS A 86 16.66 -3.84 0.08
CA HIS A 86 15.49 -3.24 -0.57
C HIS A 86 14.95 -2.03 0.19
N ARG A 87 14.17 -1.21 -0.51
CA ARG A 87 13.37 -0.12 0.06
C ARG A 87 11.89 -0.43 -0.13
N VAL A 88 11.17 -0.49 0.98
CA VAL A 88 9.81 -1.02 1.02
C VAL A 88 8.79 0.09 1.29
N ALA A 89 7.82 0.25 0.39
CA ALA A 89 6.64 1.07 0.63
C ALA A 89 5.44 0.18 0.97
N VAL A 90 4.65 0.56 1.97
CA VAL A 90 3.40 -0.12 2.35
C VAL A 90 2.24 0.87 2.22
N LEU A 91 1.28 0.53 1.36
CA LEU A 91 0.09 1.33 1.09
C LEU A 91 -1.14 0.53 1.52
N ALA A 92 -1.90 1.05 2.49
CA ALA A 92 -3.14 0.39 2.92
C ALA A 92 -4.34 0.89 2.13
N ILE A 93 -5.29 0.01 1.82
CA ILE A 93 -6.60 0.31 1.25
C ILE A 93 -7.65 -0.09 2.27
N ASP A 94 -8.39 0.90 2.76
CA ASP A 94 -9.51 0.73 3.67
C ASP A 94 -10.72 1.53 3.15
N PRO A 95 -11.77 0.84 2.64
CA PRO A 95 -12.98 1.49 2.16
C PRO A 95 -13.88 2.01 3.31
N SER A 96 -13.60 1.69 4.58
CA SER A 96 -14.52 1.90 5.71
C SER A 96 -14.66 3.35 6.19
N SER A 97 -13.96 4.31 5.57
CA SER A 97 -13.85 5.68 6.09
C SER A 97 -14.50 6.73 5.17
N SER A 98 -15.82 6.66 4.98
CA SER A 98 -16.63 7.78 4.45
C SER A 98 -17.14 8.71 5.57
N LEU A 99 -17.28 8.21 6.79
CA LEU A 99 -17.81 8.96 7.95
C LEU A 99 -16.73 9.68 8.78
N SER A 100 -15.49 9.17 8.83
CA SER A 100 -14.41 9.73 9.65
C SER A 100 -13.46 10.68 8.92
N GLY A 101 -13.60 10.86 7.61
CA GLY A 101 -12.73 11.74 6.81
C GLY A 101 -11.29 11.26 6.67
N GLY A 102 -11.01 9.98 6.95
CA GLY A 102 -9.71 9.32 6.87
C GLY A 102 -9.54 8.24 7.92
N SER A 103 -8.55 7.35 7.72
CA SER A 103 -8.14 6.36 8.72
C SER A 103 -7.64 7.11 9.96
N ILE A 104 -8.39 7.03 11.07
CA ILE A 104 -8.09 7.79 12.29
C ILE A 104 -6.74 7.38 12.90
N LEU A 105 -6.35 6.09 12.99
CA LEU A 105 -5.13 5.69 13.71
C LEU A 105 -4.66 4.21 13.52
N GLY A 106 -5.14 3.48 12.51
CA GLY A 106 -5.14 2.00 12.54
C GLY A 106 -3.85 1.26 12.16
N ASP A 107 -3.08 1.76 11.19
CA ASP A 107 -2.07 0.91 10.52
C ASP A 107 -0.62 1.20 10.95
N LYS A 108 -0.29 2.44 11.36
CA LYS A 108 1.07 2.76 11.84
C LYS A 108 1.38 2.15 13.20
N THR A 109 0.37 1.94 14.06
CA THR A 109 0.52 1.30 15.37
C THR A 109 0.71 -0.22 15.28
N ARG A 110 0.46 -0.82 14.11
CA ARG A 110 0.60 -2.27 13.88
C ARG A 110 1.94 -2.68 13.27
N MET A 111 2.74 -1.71 12.80
CA MET A 111 4.04 -1.92 12.16
C MET A 111 5.11 -0.99 12.78
N GLU A 112 5.27 -1.06 14.10
CA GLU A 112 6.10 -0.15 14.89
C GLU A 112 7.56 -0.16 14.43
N LYS A 113 8.15 -1.35 14.21
CA LYS A 113 9.56 -1.51 13.84
C LYS A 113 9.81 -1.04 12.41
N LEU A 114 8.92 -1.41 11.48
CA LEU A 114 9.07 -1.02 10.08
C LEU A 114 8.90 0.50 9.92
N SER A 115 7.97 1.11 10.66
CA SER A 115 7.62 2.54 10.49
C SER A 115 8.77 3.52 10.75
N VAL A 116 9.73 3.15 11.61
CA VAL A 116 10.86 4.00 12.02
C VAL A 116 12.08 3.89 11.11
N LEU A 117 12.11 2.93 10.19
CA LEU A 117 13.23 2.75 9.26
C LEU A 117 13.18 3.79 8.14
N ASP A 118 14.34 4.29 7.73
CA ASP A 118 14.47 5.25 6.61
C ASP A 118 14.22 4.59 5.23
N ASN A 119 14.47 3.28 5.14
CA ASN A 119 14.20 2.47 3.95
C ASN A 119 12.75 2.00 3.85
N ALA A 120 11.89 2.41 4.79
CA ALA A 120 10.48 2.08 4.81
C ALA A 120 9.60 3.33 4.68
N PHE A 121 8.48 3.19 3.97
CA PHE A 121 7.44 4.22 3.94
C PHE A 121 6.06 3.58 4.10
N ILE A 122 5.28 4.04 5.08
CA ILE A 122 3.93 3.51 5.35
C ILE A 122 2.91 4.63 5.18
N ARG A 123 1.96 4.44 4.25
CA ARG A 123 0.85 5.35 3.98
C ARG A 123 -0.48 4.65 4.28
N PRO A 124 -1.26 5.14 5.26
CA PRO A 124 -2.62 4.64 5.48
C PRO A 124 -3.55 5.07 4.34
N SER A 125 -4.68 4.37 4.23
CA SER A 125 -5.68 4.57 3.18
C SER A 125 -6.09 6.03 2.99
N PRO A 126 -6.23 6.49 1.73
CA PRO A 126 -6.74 7.82 1.43
C PRO A 126 -8.21 7.95 1.84
N SER A 127 -8.61 9.16 2.21
CA SER A 127 -10.01 9.48 2.49
C SER A 127 -10.78 9.64 1.18
N SER A 128 -11.59 8.66 0.77
CA SER A 128 -12.46 8.81 -0.40
C SER A 128 -13.80 8.10 -0.19
N CYS A 129 -14.88 8.68 -0.75
CA CYS A 129 -16.25 8.20 -0.59
C CYS A 129 -16.55 6.92 -1.38
N THR A 130 -15.67 6.50 -2.30
CA THR A 130 -15.88 5.31 -3.13
C THR A 130 -14.62 4.47 -3.23
N LEU A 131 -14.81 3.14 -3.31
CA LEU A 131 -13.70 2.19 -3.50
C LEU A 131 -12.89 2.51 -4.77
N GLY A 132 -13.55 2.92 -5.86
CA GLY A 132 -12.88 3.31 -7.09
C GLY A 132 -11.91 4.48 -6.88
N GLY A 133 -12.33 5.50 -6.12
CA GLY A 133 -11.45 6.62 -5.80
C GLY A 133 -10.29 6.21 -4.88
N VAL A 134 -10.52 5.34 -3.90
CA VAL A 134 -9.43 4.82 -3.03
C VAL A 134 -8.40 4.04 -3.87
N ALA A 135 -8.86 3.18 -4.78
CA ALA A 135 -7.99 2.39 -5.64
C ALA A 135 -7.18 3.27 -6.61
N GLU A 136 -7.81 4.28 -7.22
CA GLU A 136 -7.15 5.26 -8.09
C GLU A 136 -6.03 5.99 -7.34
N LYS A 137 -6.32 6.53 -6.15
CA LYS A 137 -5.32 7.25 -5.33
C LYS A 137 -4.21 6.35 -4.80
N THR A 138 -4.50 5.08 -4.54
CA THR A 138 -3.46 4.12 -4.18
C THR A 138 -2.53 3.82 -5.35
N ARG A 139 -3.07 3.70 -6.57
CA ARG A 139 -2.27 3.52 -7.80
C ARG A 139 -1.37 4.72 -8.05
N GLU A 140 -1.88 5.94 -7.88
CA GLU A 140 -1.06 7.16 -7.97
C GLU A 140 0.03 7.18 -6.89
N ALA A 141 -0.29 6.85 -5.64
CA ALA A 141 0.68 6.80 -4.55
C ALA A 141 1.80 5.77 -4.79
N MET A 142 1.46 4.61 -5.38
CA MET A 142 2.42 3.59 -5.80
C MET A 142 3.41 4.14 -6.83
N LEU A 143 2.93 4.87 -7.85
CA LEU A 143 3.78 5.53 -8.83
C LEU A 143 4.74 6.55 -8.19
N VAL A 144 4.28 7.31 -7.19
CA VAL A 144 5.15 8.26 -6.48
C VAL A 144 6.20 7.54 -5.62
N ALA A 145 5.84 6.43 -4.97
CA ALA A 145 6.79 5.60 -4.24
C ALA A 145 7.86 5.02 -5.17
N GLU A 146 7.46 4.50 -6.33
CA GLU A 146 8.39 4.03 -7.36
C GLU A 146 9.35 5.12 -7.82
N ALA A 147 8.83 6.31 -8.12
CA ALA A 147 9.65 7.46 -8.52
C ALA A 147 10.62 7.93 -7.43
N ALA A 148 10.31 7.67 -6.15
CA ALA A 148 11.20 7.91 -5.02
C ALA A 148 12.25 6.80 -4.82
N GLY A 149 12.24 5.75 -5.66
CA GLY A 149 13.19 4.65 -5.63
C GLY A 149 12.86 3.58 -4.58
N PHE A 150 11.59 3.38 -4.24
CA PHE A 150 11.13 2.17 -3.56
C PHE A 150 10.98 1.06 -4.60
N ASP A 151 11.73 -0.03 -4.43
CA ASP A 151 11.79 -1.15 -5.36
C ASP A 151 10.87 -2.31 -4.95
N VAL A 152 10.26 -2.24 -3.76
CA VAL A 152 9.14 -3.10 -3.35
C VAL A 152 7.98 -2.24 -2.86
N VAL A 153 6.80 -2.40 -3.45
CA VAL A 153 5.56 -1.75 -2.99
C VAL A 153 4.55 -2.80 -2.58
N ILE A 154 4.20 -2.82 -1.31
CA ILE A 154 3.19 -3.70 -0.73
C ILE A 154 1.87 -2.92 -0.63
N VAL A 155 0.79 -3.49 -1.16
CA VAL A 155 -0.56 -2.94 -1.08
C VAL A 155 -1.41 -3.87 -0.22
N GLU A 156 -1.82 -3.41 0.96
CA GLU A 156 -2.62 -4.18 1.91
C GLU A 156 -4.11 -3.80 1.80
N THR A 157 -5.02 -4.77 1.74
CA THR A 157 -6.47 -4.51 1.93
C THR A 157 -6.87 -4.65 3.39
N VAL A 158 -7.65 -3.70 3.90
CA VAL A 158 -8.28 -3.79 5.22
C VAL A 158 -9.71 -4.32 5.05
N GLY A 159 -9.92 -5.61 5.32
CA GLY A 159 -11.25 -6.22 5.38
C GLY A 159 -11.68 -7.03 4.15
N VAL A 160 -12.93 -7.51 4.20
CA VAL A 160 -13.58 -8.38 3.20
C VAL A 160 -14.47 -7.54 2.26
N GLY A 161 -14.19 -7.53 0.96
CA GLY A 161 -14.86 -6.59 0.05
C GLY A 161 -14.66 -6.81 -1.46
N GLN A 162 -14.68 -5.72 -2.21
CA GLN A 162 -14.33 -5.62 -3.64
C GLN A 162 -12.92 -5.04 -3.84
N SER A 163 -12.26 -4.64 -2.75
CA SER A 163 -10.91 -4.08 -2.75
C SER A 163 -9.87 -5.07 -3.24
N GLU A 164 -10.10 -6.37 -3.03
CA GLU A 164 -9.23 -7.47 -3.40
C GLU A 164 -9.05 -7.53 -4.92
N ILE A 165 -10.14 -7.37 -5.68
CA ILE A 165 -10.10 -7.31 -7.15
C ILE A 165 -9.33 -6.07 -7.60
N ALA A 166 -9.55 -4.92 -6.96
CA ALA A 166 -8.85 -3.68 -7.29
C ALA A 166 -7.34 -3.79 -7.02
N VAL A 167 -6.96 -4.39 -5.89
CA VAL A 167 -5.56 -4.63 -5.52
C VAL A 167 -4.91 -5.61 -6.48
N ALA A 168 -5.53 -6.77 -6.73
CA ALA A 168 -5.02 -7.74 -7.69
C ALA A 168 -4.81 -7.12 -9.09
N GLY A 169 -5.72 -6.27 -9.54
CA GLY A 169 -5.62 -5.57 -10.83
C GLY A 169 -4.60 -4.43 -10.90
N MET A 170 -3.89 -4.11 -9.81
CA MET A 170 -2.84 -3.08 -9.79
C MET A 170 -1.48 -3.58 -9.29
N THR A 171 -1.39 -4.83 -8.84
CA THR A 171 -0.16 -5.46 -8.33
C THR A 171 0.34 -6.54 -9.27
N ASP A 172 1.63 -6.87 -9.19
CA ASP A 172 2.25 -7.90 -10.02
C ASP A 172 1.98 -9.31 -9.49
N MET A 173 1.74 -9.41 -8.17
CA MET A 173 1.39 -10.65 -7.49
C MET A 173 0.38 -10.36 -6.37
N PHE A 174 -0.64 -11.20 -6.24
CA PHE A 174 -1.66 -11.14 -5.20
C PHE A 174 -1.57 -12.32 -4.24
N LEU A 175 -1.22 -12.03 -2.98
CA LEU A 175 -1.07 -12.98 -1.90
C LEU A 175 -2.31 -12.96 -1.00
N LEU A 176 -2.91 -14.12 -0.79
CA LEU A 176 -4.02 -14.33 0.13
C LEU A 176 -3.55 -15.06 1.39
N LEU A 177 -3.68 -14.42 2.55
CA LEU A 177 -3.41 -15.04 3.85
C LEU A 177 -4.64 -15.75 4.40
N GLN A 178 -4.41 -16.94 4.94
CA GLN A 178 -5.42 -17.80 5.57
C GLN A 178 -4.98 -18.30 6.94
N LEU A 179 -5.94 -18.64 7.79
CA LEU A 179 -5.70 -19.32 9.07
C LEU A 179 -5.74 -20.85 8.85
N PRO A 180 -5.05 -21.63 9.71
CA PRO A 180 -5.22 -23.07 9.70
C PRO A 180 -6.61 -23.40 10.25
N ASN A 181 -7.23 -24.46 9.75
CA ASN A 181 -8.60 -24.86 10.10
C ASN A 181 -9.67 -23.80 9.82
N ALA A 182 -9.52 -23.02 8.76
CA ALA A 182 -10.58 -22.13 8.30
C ALA A 182 -11.91 -22.87 8.00
N GLY A 183 -11.96 -24.22 7.97
CA GLY A 183 -13.21 -24.99 8.01
C GLY A 183 -14.33 -24.44 7.10
N ASP A 184 -15.48 -24.14 7.70
CA ASP A 184 -16.63 -23.48 7.03
C ASP A 184 -16.38 -22.00 6.68
N ASP A 185 -15.41 -21.33 7.30
CA ASP A 185 -14.95 -19.96 6.95
C ASP A 185 -14.17 -19.91 5.62
N LEU A 186 -13.78 -21.06 5.04
CA LEU A 186 -13.34 -21.10 3.64
C LEU A 186 -14.46 -20.62 2.70
N GLN A 187 -15.75 -20.74 3.10
CA GLN A 187 -16.88 -20.14 2.38
C GLN A 187 -16.99 -18.62 2.57
N ALA A 188 -16.40 -18.05 3.63
CA ALA A 188 -16.35 -16.60 3.85
C ALA A 188 -15.36 -15.91 2.90
N ILE A 189 -14.35 -16.65 2.41
CA ILE A 189 -13.59 -16.25 1.22
C ILE A 189 -14.53 -16.44 0.04
N LYS A 190 -15.08 -15.35 -0.47
CA LYS A 190 -15.89 -15.39 -1.69
C LYS A 190 -15.10 -16.12 -2.77
N LYS A 191 -15.77 -17.04 -3.47
CA LYS A 191 -15.22 -17.82 -4.60
C LYS A 191 -14.30 -16.99 -5.52
N GLY A 192 -14.65 -15.72 -5.77
CA GLY A 192 -13.85 -14.82 -6.60
C GLY A 192 -12.51 -14.31 -6.04
N VAL A 193 -12.26 -14.34 -4.73
CA VAL A 193 -10.95 -13.92 -4.16
C VAL A 193 -9.91 -15.04 -4.28
N MET A 194 -10.34 -16.30 -4.14
CA MET A 194 -9.47 -17.47 -4.37
C MET A 194 -9.04 -17.55 -5.83
N GLU A 195 -9.93 -17.20 -6.77
CA GLU A 195 -9.65 -17.26 -8.21
C GLU A 195 -8.61 -16.24 -8.68
N ILE A 196 -8.39 -15.16 -7.92
CA ILE A 196 -7.41 -14.10 -8.25
C ILE A 196 -6.11 -14.20 -7.43
N ALA A 197 -5.99 -15.19 -6.54
CA ALA A 197 -4.80 -15.37 -5.72
C ALA A 197 -3.70 -16.11 -6.49
N ASP A 198 -2.54 -15.47 -6.63
CA ASP A 198 -1.34 -16.10 -7.19
C ASP A 198 -0.63 -16.98 -6.15
N LEU A 199 -0.77 -16.62 -4.87
CA LEU A 199 -0.21 -17.36 -3.74
C LEU A 199 -1.16 -17.34 -2.55
N ILE A 200 -1.37 -18.51 -1.96
CA ILE A 200 -2.09 -18.66 -0.70
C ILE A 200 -1.09 -19.04 0.37
N VAL A 201 -1.07 -18.30 1.48
CA VAL A 201 -0.21 -18.56 2.63
C VAL A 201 -1.07 -18.90 3.83
N ILE A 202 -0.88 -20.10 4.38
CA ILE A 202 -1.47 -20.49 5.67
C ILE A 202 -0.57 -19.92 6.77
N ASN A 203 -1.06 -18.91 7.48
CA ASN A 203 -0.35 -18.29 8.59
C ASN A 203 -0.76 -18.92 9.92
N LYS A 204 -0.01 -18.65 10.99
CA LYS A 204 -0.27 -19.15 12.35
C LYS A 204 -0.31 -20.68 12.47
N VAL A 205 0.46 -21.40 11.66
CA VAL A 205 0.56 -22.87 11.75
C VAL A 205 1.07 -23.34 13.13
N ASP A 206 1.67 -22.46 13.91
CA ASP A 206 2.05 -22.72 15.31
C ASP A 206 0.85 -22.93 16.26
N ILE A 207 -0.36 -22.49 15.88
CA ILE A 207 -1.57 -22.65 16.71
C ILE A 207 -2.23 -24.02 16.52
N ASP A 208 -1.84 -24.78 15.50
CA ASP A 208 -2.36 -26.11 15.21
C ASP A 208 -1.24 -27.05 14.73
N PRO A 209 -0.83 -28.04 15.54
CA PRO A 209 0.20 -29.02 15.19
C PRO A 209 -0.09 -29.81 13.91
N ASP A 210 -1.35 -29.95 13.51
CA ASP A 210 -1.78 -30.73 12.35
C ASP A 210 -1.88 -29.89 11.06
N ALA A 211 -1.57 -28.58 11.11
CA ALA A 211 -1.73 -27.65 10.00
C ALA A 211 -0.49 -27.41 9.11
N ALA A 212 0.62 -28.10 9.40
CA ALA A 212 1.89 -27.98 8.66
C ALA A 212 1.97 -28.88 7.43
#